data_AF-A0A0B7J213-F1
#
_entry.id   AF-A0A0B7J213-F1
#
_cell.length_a   1.000
_cell.length_b   1.000
_cell.length_c   1.000
_cell.angle_alpha   90.00
_cell.angle_beta   90.00
_cell.angle_gamma   90.00
#
_symmetry.space_group_name_H-M   'P 1'
#
loop_
_entity.id
_entity.type
_entity.pdbx_description
1 polymer ?
#
loop_
_entity_poly.entity_id
_entity_poly.type
_entity_poly.pdbx_seq_one_letter_code
_entity_poly.pdbx_strand_id
1 'polypeptide(L)' 'MNTYKSLVKLVVTQRVTTTTNVVVQAQDAYKAKLQLEAMYGKGNVVSYPQLVR' A
#
# COMPACT_ATOMS: atom_id res chain seq x y z
N MET A 1 5.27 -2.81 16.85
CA MET A 1 4.78 -2.17 15.61
C MET A 1 4.86 -3.23 14.52
N ASN A 2 3.76 -3.53 13.84
CA ASN A 2 3.69 -4.65 12.91
C ASN A 2 3.97 -4.16 11.49
N THR A 3 4.64 -4.99 10.71
CA THR A 3 4.99 -4.68 9.33
C THR A 3 3.93 -5.27 8.41
N TYR A 4 3.32 -4.46 7.56
CA TYR A 4 2.30 -4.88 6.60
C TYR A 4 2.78 -4.61 5.18
N LYS A 5 2.48 -5.54 4.27
CA LYS A 5 2.78 -5.43 2.84
C LYS A 5 1.48 -5.32 2.05
N SER A 6 1.46 -4.43 1.06
CA SER A 6 0.35 -4.33 0.12
C SER A 6 0.83 -3.98 -1.29
N LEU A 7 0.10 -4.43 -2.29
CA LEU A 7 0.27 -3.99 -3.67
C LEU A 7 -0.32 -2.60 -3.86
N VAL A 8 0.49 -1.70 -4.39
CA VAL A 8 0.12 -0.34 -4.73
C VAL A 8 0.42 -0.08 -6.19
N LYS A 9 -0.52 0.54 -6.89
CA LYS A 9 -0.38 1.01 -8.26
C LYS A 9 0.29 2.38 -8.25
N LEU A 10 1.50 2.45 -8.76
CA LEU A 10 2.20 3.71 -9.00
C LEU A 10 2.08 4.12 -10.47
N VAL A 11 1.80 5.39 -10.70
CA VAL A 11 1.90 6.02 -12.01
C VAL A 11 3.36 6.41 -12.19
N VAL A 12 4.11 5.68 -13.01
CA VAL A 12 5.54 5.95 -13.24
C VAL A 12 5.70 7.04 -14.31
N THR A 13 4.83 7.02 -15.32
CA THR A 13 4.69 8.07 -16.35
C THR A 13 3.23 8.14 -16.79
N GLN A 14 2.82 9.20 -17.51
CA GLN A 14 1.41 9.41 -17.93
C GLN A 14 0.76 8.23 -18.68
N ARG A 15 1.55 7.29 -19.21
CA ARG A 15 1.08 6.11 -19.94
C ARG A 15 1.36 4.77 -19.24
N VAL A 16 2.13 4.75 -18.16
CA VAL A 16 2.57 3.51 -17.52
C VAL A 16 2.20 3.50 -16.05
N THR A 17 1.40 2.50 -15.69
CA THR A 17 1.08 2.18 -14.30
C THR A 17 1.68 0.85 -13.92
N THR A 18 2.43 0.83 -12.83
CA THR A 18 3.12 -0.36 -12.33
C THR A 18 2.62 -0.67 -10.94
N THR A 19 2.32 -1.94 -10.69
CA THR A 19 2.00 -2.42 -9.35
C THR A 19 3.28 -2.82 -8.63
N THR A 20 3.52 -2.21 -7.47
CA THR A 20 4.68 -2.52 -6.63
C THR A 20 4.21 -2.95 -5.26
N ASN A 21 5.01 -3.79 -4.61
CA ASN A 21 4.76 -4.14 -3.23
C ASN A 21 5.37 -3.09 -2.32
N VAL A 22 4.54 -2.44 -1.52
CA VAL A 22 4.96 -1.46 -0.52
C VAL A 22 4.79 -2.06 0.86
N VAL A 23 5.71 -1.73 1.75
CA VAL A 23 5.71 -2.17 3.14
C VAL A 23 5.54 -0.95 4.04
N VAL A 24 4.62 -1.03 4.99
CA VAL A 24 4.35 0.02 5.99
C VAL A 24 4.33 -0.58 7.38
N GLN A 25 4.73 0.21 8.37
CA GLN A 25 4.65 -0.19 9.77
C GLN A 25 3.42 0.46 10.41
N ALA A 26 2.53 -0.37 10.96
CA ALA A 26 1.29 0.10 11.56
C ALA A 26 0.93 -0.75 12.79
N GLN A 27 -0.03 -0.26 13.57
CA GLN A 27 -0.55 -0.97 14.74
C GLN A 27 -1.45 -2.15 14.34
N ASP A 28 -2.24 -1.97 13.28
CA ASP A 28 -3.14 -2.97 12.73
C ASP A 28 -3.24 -2.82 11.19
N ALA A 29 -3.89 -3.79 10.53
CA ALA A 29 -4.03 -3.80 9.07
C ALA A 29 -4.92 -2.67 8.54
N TYR A 30 -5.85 -2.16 9.34
CA TYR A 30 -6.72 -1.04 8.96
C TYR A 30 -5.95 0.29 8.97
N LYS A 31 -5.11 0.53 9.98
CA LYS A 31 -4.17 1.65 10.05
C LYS A 31 -3.14 1.57 8.93
N ALA A 32 -2.63 0.39 8.62
CA ALA A 32 -1.75 0.18 7.47
C ALA A 32 -2.43 0.60 6.17
N LYS A 33 -3.70 0.22 5.99
CA LYS A 33 -4.50 0.58 4.81
C LYS A 33 -4.68 2.09 4.73
N LEU A 34 -5.12 2.74 5.81
CA LEU A 34 -5.30 4.19 5.85
C LEU A 34 -3.99 4.93 5.53
N GLN A 35 -2.86 4.45 6.04
CA GLN A 35 -1.56 5.04 5.77
C GLN A 35 -1.15 4.89 4.30
N LEU A 36 -1.37 3.71 3.70
CA LEU A 36 -1.13 3.49 2.27
C LEU A 36 -2.06 4.32 1.39
N GLU A 37 -3.34 4.45 1.75
CA GLU A 37 -4.31 5.30 1.05
C GLU A 37 -3.94 6.78 1.17
N ALA A 38 -3.39 7.22 2.30
CA ALA A 38 -2.89 8.59 2.49
C ALA A 38 -1.61 8.87 1.69
N MET A 39 -0.72 7.88 1.54
CA MET A 39 0.54 8.03 0.80
C MET A 39 0.36 7.94 -0.72
N TYR A 40 -0.47 7.02 -1.19
CA TYR A 40 -0.57 6.67 -2.61
C TYR A 40 -1.94 6.97 -3.22
N GLY A 41 -2.94 7.30 -2.41
CA GLY A 41 -4.32 7.52 -2.86
C GLY A 41 -5.16 6.24 -2.79
N LYS A 42 -6.43 6.40 -2.38
CA LYS A 42 -7.37 5.29 -2.17
C LYS A 42 -7.55 4.37 -3.39
N GLY A 43 -7.58 4.94 -4.60
CA GLY A 43 -7.73 4.18 -5.85
C GLY A 43 -6.48 3.41 -6.28
N ASN A 44 -5.34 3.64 -5.61
CA ASN A 44 -4.06 3.05 -5.98
C ASN A 44 -3.66 1.88 -5.05
N VAL A 45 -4.35 1.67 -3.93
CA VAL A 45 -4.12 0.51 -3.08
C VAL A 45 -4.90 -0.68 -3.65
N VAL A 46 -4.18 -1.66 -4.21
CA VAL A 46 -4.76 -2.77 -4.98
C VAL A 46 -5.21 -3.92 -4.09
N SER A 47 -4.55 -4.11 -2.95
CA SER A 47 -4.84 -5.19 -2.02
C SER A 47 -5.03 -4.71 -0.58
N TYR A 48 -5.68 -5.52 0.25
CA TYR A 48 -5.69 -5.27 1.69
C TYR A 48 -4.31 -5.59 2.28
N PRO A 49 -3.77 -4.78 3.22
CA PRO A 49 -2.45 -5.02 3.77
C PRO A 49 -2.37 -6.33 4.53
N GLN A 50 -1.37 -7.14 4.20
CA GLN A 50 -1.10 -8.43 4.84
C GLN A 50 0.08 -8.31 5.79
N LEU A 51 -0.04 -8.94 6.96
CA LEU A 51 1.03 -8.97 7.94
C LEU A 51 2.25 -9.70 7.36
N VAL A 52 3.40 -9.05 7.39
CA VAL A 52 4.68 -9.66 7.07
C VAL A 52 5.20 -10.33 8.33
N ARG A 53 5.33 -11.66 8.27
CA ARG A 53 5.91 -12.50 9.32
C ARG A 53 7.40 -12.68 9.11
#